data_AF-A0A067LRF0-F1
#
_entry.id   AF-A0A067LRF0-F1
#
_cell.length_a   1.000
_cell.length_b   1.000
_cell.length_c   1.000
_cell.angle_alpha   90.00
_cell.angle_beta   90.00
_cell.angle_gamma   90.00
#
_symmetry.space_group_name_H-M   'P 1'
#
loop_
_entity.id
_entity.type
_entity.pdbx_description
1 polymer ?
#
loop_
_entity_poly.entity_id
_entity_poly.type
_entity_poly.pdbx_seq_one_letter_code
_entity_poly.pdbx_strand_id
1 'polypeptide(L)'
;MKVTNNDNEGALATFKQGMYHTPQPTTQQFSATKMYHQNDTYSFMKHCFGPEDHQAVMQQTTVLDGLGIAEVGRTAQAKHYTEVQAKKQQDDTDWQAKADTKNQKLDGLVLHLSTPDLIAHPPTCAILNLELDWHWRNKDKYIPMKKDLKHKANKVYALAATVECYHSPKPPPQSLEDTVGSSTLPEVSADLIDDDFSKSEDKDYRC
;
A
#
# COMPACT_ATOMS: atom_id res chain seq x y z
N MET A 1 -13.47 10.33 -20.27
CA MET A 1 -12.45 10.33 -19.20
C MET A 1 -11.34 11.28 -19.64
N LYS A 2 -10.97 12.27 -18.83
CA LYS A 2 -9.80 13.09 -19.15
C LYS A 2 -8.54 12.26 -18.93
N VAL A 3 -7.49 12.51 -19.72
CA VAL A 3 -6.23 11.73 -19.66
C VAL A 3 -5.39 12.08 -18.43
N THR A 4 -5.69 13.20 -17.76
CA THR A 4 -4.95 13.69 -16.61
C THR A 4 -5.19 12.83 -15.38
N ASN A 5 -4.13 12.21 -14.85
CA ASN A 5 -4.18 11.36 -13.67
C ASN A 5 -4.84 12.05 -12.45
N ASN A 6 -4.57 13.35 -12.25
CA ASN A 6 -5.15 14.13 -11.16
C ASN A 6 -6.69 14.15 -11.15
N ASP A 7 -7.32 14.25 -12.33
CA ASP A 7 -8.79 14.32 -12.42
C ASP A 7 -9.41 12.95 -12.06
N ASN A 8 -8.75 11.86 -12.46
CA ASN A 8 -9.19 10.50 -12.16
C ASN A 8 -9.03 10.18 -10.67
N GLU A 9 -7.90 10.58 -10.07
CA GLU A 9 -7.67 10.43 -8.63
C GLU A 9 -8.64 11.28 -7.81
N GLY A 10 -8.92 12.53 -8.24
CA GLY A 10 -9.90 13.39 -7.59
C GLY A 10 -11.33 12.84 -7.66
N ALA A 11 -11.72 12.28 -8.81
CA ALA A 11 -13.02 11.63 -8.97
C ALA A 11 -13.13 10.38 -8.08
N LEU A 12 -12.07 9.56 -8.02
CA LEU A 12 -12.02 8.38 -7.16
C LEU A 12 -12.04 8.74 -5.68
N ALA A 13 -11.30 9.78 -5.27
CA ALA A 13 -11.32 10.29 -3.90
C ALA A 13 -12.72 10.77 -3.50
N THR A 14 -13.39 11.52 -4.37
CA THR A 14 -14.77 11.97 -4.12
C THR A 14 -15.74 10.80 -4.01
N PHE A 15 -15.57 9.78 -4.86
CA PHE A 15 -16.37 8.56 -4.81
C PHE A 15 -16.19 7.83 -3.48
N LYS A 16 -14.95 7.64 -3.03
CA LYS A 16 -14.64 7.04 -1.72
C LYS A 16 -15.24 7.85 -0.57
N GLN A 17 -15.18 9.19 -0.65
CA GLN A 17 -15.77 10.05 0.37
C GLN A 17 -17.30 9.87 0.46
N GLY A 18 -17.97 9.82 -0.70
CA GLY A 18 -19.41 9.54 -0.77
C GLY A 18 -19.79 8.18 -0.19
N MET A 19 -18.94 7.17 -0.36
CA MET A 19 -19.13 5.84 0.24
C MET A 19 -19.08 5.84 1.78
N TYR A 20 -18.41 6.80 2.43
CA TYR A 20 -18.44 6.88 3.90
C TYR A 20 -19.81 7.30 4.42
N HIS A 21 -20.48 8.23 3.74
CA HIS A 21 -21.81 8.74 4.14
C HIS A 21 -22.95 7.86 3.66
N THR A 22 -22.76 7.21 2.50
CA THR A 22 -23.73 6.28 1.91
C THR A 22 -22.98 5.00 1.54
N PRO A 23 -22.99 3.95 2.38
CA PRO A 23 -22.07 2.82 2.24
C PRO A 23 -22.38 1.86 1.08
N GLN A 24 -23.51 2.02 0.39
CA GLN A 24 -23.89 1.16 -0.74
C GLN A 24 -24.54 1.91 -1.92
N PRO A 25 -23.93 2.99 -2.45
CA PRO A 25 -24.44 3.60 -3.66
C PRO A 25 -23.98 2.77 -4.87
N THR A 26 -24.86 2.51 -5.81
CA THR A 26 -24.40 1.97 -7.10
C THR A 26 -23.60 3.05 -7.83
N THR A 27 -22.65 2.66 -8.70
CA THR A 27 -21.88 3.63 -9.51
C THR A 27 -22.79 4.56 -10.31
N GLN A 28 -23.93 4.04 -10.76
CA GLN A 28 -24.95 4.81 -11.47
C GLN A 28 -25.63 5.84 -10.56
N GLN A 29 -26.00 5.46 -9.33
CA GLN A 29 -26.57 6.40 -8.35
C GLN A 29 -25.58 7.52 -8.02
N PHE A 30 -24.32 7.19 -7.73
CA PHE A 30 -23.30 8.20 -7.45
C PHE A 30 -23.11 9.16 -8.63
N SER A 31 -23.02 8.62 -9.85
CA SER A 31 -22.88 9.43 -11.06
C SER A 31 -24.12 10.30 -11.31
N ALA A 32 -25.32 9.77 -11.09
CA ALA A 32 -26.57 10.50 -11.21
C ALA A 32 -26.65 11.64 -10.19
N THR A 33 -26.30 11.42 -8.93
CA THR A 33 -26.25 12.46 -7.89
C THR A 33 -25.22 13.55 -8.24
N LYS A 34 -24.02 13.17 -8.68
CA LYS A 34 -23.01 14.12 -9.17
C LYS A 34 -23.57 14.99 -10.30
N MET A 35 -24.20 14.39 -11.31
CA MET A 35 -24.80 15.12 -12.43
C MET A 35 -25.99 15.98 -12.01
N TYR A 36 -26.79 15.50 -11.06
CA TYR A 36 -27.92 16.23 -10.49
C TYR A 36 -27.48 17.56 -9.87
N HIS A 37 -26.38 17.54 -9.11
CA HIS A 37 -25.79 18.75 -8.54
C HIS A 37 -25.08 19.59 -9.59
N GLN A 38 -24.29 18.98 -10.48
CA GLN A 38 -23.52 19.70 -11.49
C GLN A 38 -24.39 20.47 -12.49
N ASN A 39 -25.54 19.90 -12.87
CA ASN A 39 -26.47 20.52 -13.81
C ASN A 39 -27.51 21.41 -13.14
N ASP A 40 -27.46 21.56 -11.81
CA ASP A 40 -28.48 22.23 -11.01
C ASP A 40 -29.91 21.75 -11.36
N THR A 41 -30.05 20.42 -11.47
CA THR A 41 -31.30 19.78 -11.88
C THR A 41 -32.43 20.12 -10.89
N TYR A 42 -32.09 20.36 -9.61
CA TYR A 42 -33.05 20.80 -8.60
C TYR A 42 -33.72 22.13 -8.98
N SER A 43 -32.93 23.18 -9.28
CA SER A 43 -33.48 24.49 -9.63
C SER A 43 -34.29 24.42 -10.92
N PHE A 44 -33.80 23.66 -11.91
CA PHE A 44 -34.56 23.41 -13.14
C PHE A 44 -35.92 22.77 -12.84
N MET A 45 -35.95 21.67 -12.07
CA MET A 45 -37.19 20.99 -11.70
C MET A 45 -38.11 21.95 -10.93
N LYS A 46 -37.59 22.72 -9.96
CA LYS A 46 -38.38 23.66 -9.17
C LYS A 46 -39.04 24.76 -10.00
N HIS A 47 -38.38 25.22 -11.06
CA HIS A 47 -38.90 26.30 -11.91
C HIS A 47 -39.78 25.81 -13.06
N CYS A 48 -39.52 24.62 -13.58
CA CYS A 48 -40.15 24.12 -14.79
C CYS A 48 -41.19 23.02 -14.54
N PHE A 49 -41.14 22.31 -13.42
CA PHE A 49 -42.06 21.20 -13.16
C PHE A 49 -43.27 21.67 -12.37
N GLY A 50 -44.45 21.32 -12.87
CA GLY A 50 -45.67 21.33 -12.09
C GLY A 50 -45.79 20.08 -11.20
N PRO A 51 -46.80 20.04 -10.31
CA PRO A 51 -47.07 18.85 -9.49
C PRO A 51 -47.38 17.60 -10.34
N GLU A 52 -48.02 17.78 -11.50
CA GLU A 52 -48.32 16.67 -12.42
C GLU A 52 -47.05 16.07 -13.05
N ASP A 53 -46.08 16.90 -13.43
CA ASP A 53 -44.81 16.46 -14.00
C ASP A 53 -43.99 15.67 -12.97
N HIS A 54 -43.95 16.14 -11.72
CA HIS A 54 -43.35 15.42 -10.61
C HIS A 54 -44.01 14.05 -10.42
N GLN A 55 -45.34 13.99 -10.44
CA GLN A 55 -46.06 12.72 -10.28
C GLN A 55 -45.75 11.75 -11.44
N ALA A 56 -45.70 12.25 -12.68
CA ALA A 56 -45.38 11.45 -13.85
C ALA A 56 -43.96 10.86 -13.78
N VAL A 57 -42.96 11.66 -13.38
CA VAL A 57 -41.58 11.18 -13.20
C VAL A 57 -41.48 10.17 -12.06
N MET A 58 -42.18 10.38 -10.94
CA MET A 58 -42.18 9.43 -9.82
C MET A 58 -42.82 8.10 -10.21
N GLN A 59 -43.91 8.12 -10.99
CA GLN A 59 -44.53 6.92 -11.53
C GLN A 59 -43.58 6.14 -12.44
N GLN A 60 -42.92 6.84 -13.38
CA GLN A 60 -41.93 6.21 -14.26
C GLN A 60 -40.76 5.62 -13.48
N THR A 61 -40.26 6.34 -12.47
CA THR A 61 -39.17 5.87 -11.61
C THR A 61 -39.58 4.60 -10.86
N THR A 62 -40.81 4.55 -10.34
CA THR A 62 -41.36 3.36 -9.65
C THR A 62 -41.42 2.16 -10.59
N VAL A 63 -41.85 2.36 -11.84
CA VAL A 63 -41.88 1.28 -12.85
C VAL A 63 -40.47 0.78 -13.14
N LEU A 64 -39.50 1.68 -13.32
CA LEU A 64 -38.10 1.32 -13.57
C LEU A 64 -37.46 0.60 -12.38
N ASP A 65 -37.73 1.05 -11.15
CA ASP A 65 -37.27 0.39 -9.93
C ASP A 65 -37.87 -1.02 -9.81
N GLY A 66 -39.14 -1.18 -10.19
CA GLY A 66 -39.82 -2.47 -10.28
C GLY A 66 -39.19 -3.46 -11.27
N LEU A 67 -38.35 -2.99 -12.21
CA LEU A 67 -37.60 -3.86 -13.13
C LEU A 67 -36.38 -4.52 -12.47
N GLY A 68 -36.01 -4.13 -11.25
CA GLY A 68 -34.92 -4.77 -10.49
C GLY A 68 -33.52 -4.61 -11.09
N ILE A 69 -33.33 -3.69 -12.04
CA ILE A 69 -32.04 -3.49 -12.75
C ILE A 69 -30.90 -3.19 -11.76
N ALA A 70 -31.17 -2.38 -10.74
CA ALA A 70 -30.19 -2.07 -9.70
C ALA A 70 -29.81 -3.30 -8.85
N GLU A 71 -30.74 -4.22 -8.61
CA GLU A 71 -30.46 -5.46 -7.90
C GLU A 71 -29.58 -6.41 -8.71
N VAL A 72 -29.84 -6.54 -10.01
CA VAL A 72 -28.98 -7.28 -10.95
C VAL A 72 -27.57 -6.68 -10.97
N GLY A 73 -27.46 -5.35 -11.00
CA GLY A 73 -26.17 -4.65 -10.93
C GLY A 73 -25.41 -4.93 -9.63
N ARG A 74 -26.09 -4.86 -8.48
CA ARG A 74 -25.49 -5.13 -7.16
C ARG A 74 -25.03 -6.58 -7.03
N THR A 75 -25.83 -7.54 -7.49
CA THR A 75 -25.47 -8.98 -7.43
C THR A 75 -24.29 -9.29 -8.34
N ALA A 76 -24.23 -8.72 -9.55
CA ALA A 76 -23.09 -8.86 -10.45
C ALA A 76 -21.80 -8.25 -9.86
N GLN A 77 -21.90 -7.06 -9.25
CA GLN A 77 -20.77 -6.41 -8.58
C GLN A 77 -20.27 -7.22 -7.38
N ALA A 78 -21.19 -7.74 -6.56
CA ALA A 78 -20.86 -8.60 -5.44
C ALA A 78 -20.13 -9.87 -5.89
N LYS A 79 -20.63 -10.54 -6.94
CA LYS A 79 -20.00 -11.72 -7.54
C LYS A 79 -18.57 -11.41 -8.00
N HIS A 80 -18.38 -10.33 -8.75
CA HIS A 80 -17.05 -9.92 -9.21
C HIS A 80 -16.10 -9.64 -8.04
N TYR A 81 -16.56 -8.96 -6.98
CA TYR A 81 -15.73 -8.73 -5.79
C TYR A 81 -15.35 -10.03 -5.07
N THR A 82 -16.29 -10.98 -4.95
CA THR A 82 -15.97 -12.29 -4.37
C THR A 82 -14.92 -13.04 -5.18
N GLU A 83 -15.00 -13.01 -6.52
CA GLU A 83 -14.01 -13.65 -7.41
C GLU A 83 -12.63 -12.99 -7.28
N VAL A 84 -12.59 -11.66 -7.25
CA VAL A 84 -11.32 -10.91 -7.07
C VAL A 84 -10.70 -11.17 -5.71
N GLN A 85 -11.51 -11.22 -4.64
CA GLN A 85 -11.00 -11.53 -3.31
C GLN A 85 -10.47 -12.95 -3.22
N ALA A 86 -11.18 -13.94 -3.77
CA ALA A 86 -10.73 -15.32 -3.80
C ALA A 86 -9.39 -15.45 -4.55
N LYS A 87 -9.24 -14.78 -5.69
CA LYS A 87 -7.98 -14.75 -6.44
C LYS A 87 -6.84 -14.12 -5.64
N LYS A 88 -7.08 -12.99 -4.96
CA LYS A 88 -6.08 -12.35 -4.10
C LYS A 88 -5.63 -13.27 -2.98
N GLN A 89 -6.57 -13.93 -2.31
CA GLN A 89 -6.26 -14.89 -1.24
C GLN A 89 -5.41 -16.04 -1.79
N GLN A 90 -5.76 -16.57 -2.97
CA GLN A 90 -4.96 -17.61 -3.61
C GLN A 90 -3.53 -17.12 -3.93
N ASP A 91 -3.39 -15.95 -4.55
CA ASP A 91 -2.09 -15.36 -4.86
C ASP A 91 -1.24 -15.13 -3.60
N ASP A 92 -1.87 -14.67 -2.51
CA ASP A 92 -1.23 -14.47 -1.20
C ASP A 92 -0.78 -15.79 -0.59
N THR A 93 -1.61 -16.83 -0.64
CA THR A 93 -1.25 -18.17 -0.15
C THR A 93 -0.12 -18.80 -0.97
N ASP A 94 -0.12 -18.62 -2.29
CA ASP A 94 0.95 -19.09 -3.18
C ASP A 94 2.26 -18.34 -2.91
N TRP A 95 2.17 -17.04 -2.66
CA TRP A 95 3.32 -16.23 -2.29
C TRP A 95 3.90 -16.65 -0.95
N GLN A 96 3.04 -16.88 0.07
CA GLN A 96 3.44 -17.39 1.37
C GLN A 96 4.06 -18.78 1.26
N ALA A 97 3.43 -19.73 0.54
CA ALA A 97 3.98 -21.07 0.35
C ALA A 97 5.37 -21.05 -0.32
N LYS A 98 5.58 -20.15 -1.29
CA LYS A 98 6.90 -19.94 -1.91
C LYS A 98 7.91 -19.34 -0.94
N ALA A 99 7.49 -18.41 -0.08
CA ALA A 99 8.34 -17.83 0.96
C ALA A 99 8.71 -18.89 2.01
N ASP A 100 7.75 -19.69 2.47
CA ASP A 100 7.94 -20.76 3.46
C ASP A 100 8.85 -21.85 2.92
N THR A 101 8.66 -22.27 1.67
CA THR A 101 9.55 -23.25 1.01
C THR A 101 10.99 -22.73 0.96
N LYS A 102 11.20 -21.43 0.72
CA LYS A 102 12.54 -20.83 0.77
C LYS A 102 13.07 -20.80 2.19
N ASN A 103 12.26 -20.41 3.17
CA ASN A 103 12.65 -20.36 4.57
C ASN A 103 13.05 -21.75 5.10
N GLN A 104 12.28 -22.80 4.80
CA GLN A 104 12.60 -24.18 5.15
C GLN A 104 13.95 -24.64 4.57
N LYS A 105 14.24 -24.28 3.31
CA LYS A 105 15.54 -24.57 2.68
C LYS A 105 16.69 -23.85 3.37
N LEU A 106 16.46 -22.64 3.88
CA LEU A 106 17.45 -21.88 4.63
C LEU A 106 17.63 -22.44 6.05
N ASP A 107 16.56 -22.90 6.71
CA ASP A 107 16.64 -23.47 8.07
C ASP A 107 17.45 -24.78 8.11
N GLY A 108 17.39 -25.59 7.05
CA GLY A 108 18.16 -26.82 6.93
C GLY A 108 19.59 -26.64 6.38
N LEU A 109 20.03 -25.41 6.14
CA LEU A 109 21.34 -25.14 5.53
C LEU A 109 22.48 -25.25 6.55
N VAL A 110 23.50 -26.05 6.22
CA VAL A 110 24.76 -26.09 6.98
C VAL A 110 25.66 -24.97 6.47
N LEU A 111 25.95 -23.99 7.32
CA LEU A 111 26.83 -22.86 6.98
C LEU A 111 28.30 -23.27 6.99
N HIS A 112 29.04 -22.83 5.97
CA HIS A 112 30.50 -22.87 6.01
C HIS A 112 31.05 -21.73 6.88
N LEU A 113 31.70 -22.10 7.99
CA LEU A 113 32.27 -21.17 8.96
C LEU A 113 33.80 -21.00 8.82
N SER A 114 34.43 -21.73 7.89
CA SER A 114 35.88 -21.71 7.66
C SER A 114 36.21 -20.87 6.43
N THR A 115 36.76 -19.67 6.66
CA THR A 115 37.23 -18.76 5.60
C THR A 115 38.29 -19.36 4.66
N PRO A 116 39.34 -20.07 5.14
CA PRO A 116 40.37 -20.60 4.25
C PRO A 116 39.83 -21.69 3.31
N ASP A 117 38.91 -22.53 3.79
CA ASP A 117 38.30 -23.60 2.99
C ASP A 117 37.40 -23.03 1.88
N LEU A 118 36.72 -21.92 2.16
CA LEU A 118 35.87 -21.22 1.20
C LEU A 118 36.64 -20.65 0.01
N ILE A 119 37.88 -20.20 0.26
CA ILE A 119 38.76 -19.60 -0.75
C ILE A 119 39.49 -20.71 -1.52
N ALA A 120 39.97 -21.75 -0.83
CA ALA A 120 40.68 -22.86 -1.44
C ALA A 120 39.77 -23.76 -2.29
N HIS A 121 38.55 -24.02 -1.81
CA HIS A 121 37.58 -24.91 -2.46
C HIS A 121 36.19 -24.26 -2.51
N PRO A 122 35.97 -23.28 -3.40
CA PRO A 122 34.74 -22.51 -3.41
C PRO A 122 33.55 -23.37 -3.87
N PRO A 123 32.49 -23.48 -3.06
CA PRO A 123 31.33 -24.30 -3.39
C PRO A 123 30.59 -23.78 -4.63
N THR A 124 29.60 -24.53 -5.09
CA THR A 124 28.78 -24.17 -6.26
C THR A 124 28.07 -22.84 -6.02
N CYS A 125 27.89 -22.02 -7.06
CA CYS A 125 27.18 -20.73 -6.99
C CYS A 125 25.79 -20.81 -6.34
N ALA A 126 25.11 -21.96 -6.46
CA ALA A 126 23.82 -22.20 -5.84
C ALA A 126 23.91 -22.27 -4.30
N ILE A 127 24.94 -22.94 -3.77
CA ILE A 127 25.20 -23.04 -2.33
C ILE A 127 25.60 -21.66 -1.79
N LEU A 128 26.52 -20.97 -2.46
CA LEU A 128 26.92 -19.60 -2.09
C LEU A 128 25.73 -18.63 -2.03
N ASN A 129 24.80 -18.73 -2.99
CA ASN A 129 23.60 -17.89 -2.97
C ASN A 129 22.67 -18.21 -1.79
N LEU A 130 22.51 -19.49 -1.43
CA LEU A 130 21.69 -19.90 -0.29
C LEU A 130 22.28 -19.42 1.03
N GLU A 131 23.61 -19.50 1.18
CA GLU A 131 24.30 -19.00 2.38
C GLU A 131 24.17 -17.47 2.50
N LEU A 132 24.36 -16.73 1.41
CA LEU A 132 24.12 -15.29 1.40
C LEU A 132 22.65 -14.94 1.69
N ASP A 133 21.69 -15.69 1.14
CA ASP A 133 20.27 -15.52 1.42
C ASP A 133 19.96 -15.78 2.91
N TRP A 134 20.63 -16.74 3.56
CA TRP A 134 20.53 -16.98 5.01
C TRP A 134 21.01 -15.78 5.83
N HIS A 135 22.18 -15.23 5.49
CA HIS A 135 22.70 -14.08 6.22
C HIS A 135 21.86 -12.80 6.00
N TRP A 136 21.32 -12.58 4.79
CA TRP A 136 20.37 -11.47 4.55
C TRP A 136 19.10 -11.60 5.38
N ARG A 137 18.57 -12.83 5.55
CA ARG A 137 17.42 -13.11 6.43
C ARG A 137 17.73 -12.73 7.88
N ASN A 138 18.96 -12.96 8.34
CA ASN A 138 19.41 -12.63 9.70
C ASN A 138 19.86 -11.17 9.87
N LYS A 139 19.60 -10.30 8.88
CA LYS A 139 19.87 -8.85 8.91
C LYS A 139 21.35 -8.50 9.14
N ASP A 140 22.25 -9.29 8.55
CA ASP A 140 23.67 -8.96 8.58
C ASP A 140 23.95 -7.70 7.74
N LYS A 141 24.47 -6.65 8.38
CA LYS A 141 24.64 -5.32 7.75
C LYS A 141 25.84 -5.27 6.80
N TYR A 142 26.73 -6.27 6.85
CA TYR A 142 27.99 -6.27 6.12
C TYR A 142 27.88 -6.90 4.73
N ILE A 143 26.70 -7.35 4.32
CA ILE A 143 26.51 -8.07 3.05
C ILE A 143 25.98 -7.11 1.98
N PRO A 144 26.72 -6.93 0.87
CA PRO A 144 26.23 -6.20 -0.29
C PRO A 144 24.92 -6.77 -0.83
N MET A 145 24.11 -5.98 -1.52
CA MET A 145 22.86 -6.47 -2.10
C MET A 145 23.13 -7.50 -3.21
N LYS A 146 22.22 -8.46 -3.40
CA LYS A 146 22.32 -9.53 -4.41
C LYS A 146 22.63 -9.03 -5.82
N LYS A 147 22.14 -7.84 -6.18
CA LYS A 147 22.36 -7.19 -7.48
C LYS A 147 23.82 -6.80 -7.74
N ASP A 148 24.59 -6.57 -6.69
CA ASP A 148 26.00 -6.14 -6.75
C ASP A 148 26.95 -7.35 -6.80
N LEU A 149 26.45 -8.55 -6.45
CA LEU A 149 27.19 -9.81 -6.43
C LEU A 149 26.91 -10.66 -7.68
N LYS A 150 27.26 -10.16 -8.87
CA LYS A 150 27.02 -10.86 -10.15
C LYS A 150 27.97 -12.05 -10.36
N HIS A 151 29.24 -11.91 -10.01
CA HIS A 151 30.29 -12.90 -10.27
C HIS A 151 30.51 -13.84 -9.07
N LYS A 152 30.93 -15.09 -9.35
CA LYS A 152 31.22 -16.09 -8.32
C LYS A 152 32.27 -15.61 -7.31
N ALA A 153 33.35 -14.98 -7.79
CA ALA A 153 34.43 -14.46 -6.95
C ALA A 153 33.92 -13.43 -5.92
N ASN A 154 33.06 -12.51 -6.34
CA ASN A 154 32.49 -11.49 -5.45
C ASN A 154 31.62 -12.12 -4.36
N LYS A 155 30.91 -13.21 -4.66
CA LYS A 155 30.08 -13.95 -3.68
C LYS A 155 30.94 -14.65 -2.64
N VAL A 156 32.03 -15.29 -3.07
CA VAL A 156 32.99 -15.95 -2.16
C VAL A 156 33.64 -14.91 -1.25
N TYR A 157 34.08 -13.78 -1.78
CA TYR A 157 34.69 -12.71 -1.00
C TYR A 157 33.70 -12.10 0.01
N ALA A 158 32.46 -11.81 -0.43
CA ALA A 158 31.43 -11.28 0.46
C ALA A 158 31.10 -12.27 1.60
N LEU A 159 30.99 -13.57 1.29
CA LEU A 159 30.74 -14.59 2.31
C LEU A 159 31.92 -14.76 3.27
N ALA A 160 33.16 -14.76 2.75
CA ALA A 160 34.37 -14.81 3.56
C ALA A 160 34.46 -13.63 4.55
N ALA A 161 34.24 -12.40 4.08
CA ALA A 161 34.21 -11.21 4.93
C ALA A 161 33.12 -11.28 6.00
N THR A 162 31.95 -11.83 5.65
CA THR A 162 30.83 -12.03 6.59
C THR A 162 31.20 -13.01 7.70
N VAL A 163 31.81 -14.15 7.34
CA VAL A 163 32.26 -15.17 8.28
C VAL A 163 33.35 -14.62 9.21
N GLU A 164 34.30 -13.83 8.70
CA GLU A 164 35.31 -13.14 9.51
C GLU A 164 34.67 -12.15 10.52
N CYS A 165 33.64 -11.41 10.11
CA CYS A 165 32.88 -10.53 11.01
C CYS A 165 32.08 -11.31 12.06
N TYR A 166 31.56 -12.50 11.72
CA TYR A 166 30.83 -13.36 12.66
C TYR A 166 31.75 -13.90 13.77
N HIS A 167 32.99 -14.25 13.43
CA HIS A 167 34.00 -14.74 14.39
C HIS A 167 34.73 -13.63 15.15
N SER A 168 34.63 -12.38 14.69
CA SER A 168 35.18 -11.23 15.41
C SER A 168 34.33 -10.91 16.63
N PRO A 169 34.87 -10.90 17.86
CA PRO A 169 34.09 -10.58 19.05
C PRO A 169 33.53 -9.16 18.93
N LYS A 170 32.20 -9.05 18.99
CA LYS A 170 31.48 -7.78 19.01
C LYS A 170 32.07 -6.91 20.13
N PRO A 171 32.65 -5.73 19.84
CA PRO A 171 33.10 -4.85 20.90
C PRO A 171 31.89 -4.50 21.78
N PRO A 172 32.05 -4.46 23.12
CA PRO A 172 30.97 -4.06 24.01
C PRO A 172 30.47 -2.67 23.60
N PRO A 173 29.17 -2.38 23.78
CA PRO A 173 28.64 -1.06 23.49
C PRO A 173 29.41 -0.05 24.34
N GLN A 174 30.26 0.76 23.70
CA GLN A 174 30.95 1.84 24.36
C GLN A 174 29.88 2.81 24.85
N SER A 175 29.73 2.88 26.18
CA SER A 175 29.02 3.94 26.87
C SER A 175 29.63 5.27 26.44
N LEU A 176 28.80 6.13 25.84
CA LEU A 176 29.08 7.54 25.65
C LEU A 176 29.13 8.19 27.04
N GLU A 177 30.33 8.35 27.59
CA GLU A 177 30.60 9.23 28.71
C GLU A 177 31.84 10.06 28.34
N ASP A 178 31.55 11.33 28.05
CA ASP A 178 32.35 12.54 28.23
C ASP A 178 33.76 12.66 27.64
N THR A 179 33.88 13.58 26.68
CA THR A 179 34.84 14.68 26.85
C THR A 179 34.31 15.98 26.23
N VAL A 180 33.98 16.89 27.14
CA VAL A 180 33.64 18.30 26.94
C VAL A 180 34.76 19.03 26.16
N GLY A 181 34.37 19.88 25.22
CA GLY A 181 35.30 20.72 24.46
C GLY A 181 34.67 21.74 23.53
N SER A 182 33.84 22.64 24.09
CA SER A 182 33.64 24.05 23.69
C SER A 182 33.67 24.45 22.20
N SER A 183 32.51 24.84 21.65
CA SER A 183 32.40 26.13 20.96
C SER A 183 30.95 26.62 20.91
N THR A 184 30.80 27.90 21.25
CA THR A 184 29.59 28.69 21.49
C THR A 184 28.71 28.97 20.26
N LEU A 185 27.41 29.15 20.55
CA LEU A 185 26.27 29.53 19.69
C LEU A 185 26.45 30.89 18.96
N PRO A 186 25.55 31.22 18.01
CA PRO A 186 24.36 31.98 18.42
C PRO A 186 23.02 31.50 17.85
N GLU A 187 22.03 31.73 18.71
CA GLU A 187 20.58 31.67 18.65
C GLU A 187 19.97 32.65 17.63
N VAL A 188 18.93 32.21 16.89
CA VAL A 188 17.88 33.08 16.33
C VAL A 188 16.52 32.38 16.44
N SER A 189 15.56 33.22 16.78
CA SER A 189 14.24 33.08 17.37
C SER A 189 13.16 32.33 16.57
N ALA A 190 12.17 31.89 17.36
CA ALA A 190 10.86 31.40 17.01
C ALA A 190 10.05 32.37 16.13
N ASP A 191 9.15 31.80 15.32
CA ASP A 191 7.82 32.36 15.15
C ASP A 191 6.78 31.26 14.92
N LEU A 192 5.67 31.42 15.64
CA LEU A 192 4.40 30.70 15.53
C LEU A 192 3.81 30.88 14.12
N ILE A 193 3.20 29.83 13.58
CA ILE A 193 2.15 29.97 12.58
C ILE A 193 0.90 29.32 13.17
N ASP A 194 0.04 30.18 13.72
CA ASP A 194 -1.38 29.91 13.92
C ASP A 194 -2.05 29.88 12.53
N ASP A 195 -2.63 28.74 12.14
CA ASP A 195 -3.62 28.70 11.06
C ASP A 195 -4.95 28.20 11.64
N ASP A 196 -5.72 29.21 12.06
CA ASP A 196 -7.14 29.21 12.36
C ASP A 196 -7.94 28.76 11.12
N PHE A 197 -8.32 27.48 11.07
CA PHE A 197 -9.39 27.02 10.18
C PHE A 197 -10.70 26.93 10.95
N SER A 198 -11.39 28.07 10.94
CA SER A 198 -12.76 28.27 11.34
C SER A 198 -13.69 27.10 10.98
N LYS A 199 -14.39 26.63 12.02
CA LYS A 199 -15.63 25.86 12.02
C LYS A 199 -16.60 26.35 10.93
N SER A 200 -16.89 25.52 9.93
CA SER A 200 -18.10 25.65 9.12
C SER A 200 -19.14 24.64 9.61
N GLU A 201 -20.30 25.14 10.03
CA GLU A 201 -21.46 24.35 10.44
C GLU A 201 -22.08 23.66 9.22
N ASP A 202 -21.80 22.36 9.03
CA ASP A 202 -22.60 21.53 8.13
C ASP A 202 -23.84 21.04 8.88
N LYS A 203 -24.96 21.75 8.64
CA LYS A 203 -26.29 21.36 9.11
C LYS A 203 -26.76 20.12 8.36
N ASP A 204 -27.18 19.14 9.14
CA ASP A 204 -27.87 17.92 8.76
C ASP A 204 -28.97 18.12 7.72
N TYR A 205 -28.97 17.31 6.66
CA TYR A 205 -30.20 16.86 6.03
C TYR A 205 -30.11 15.37 5.67
N ARG A 206 -30.80 14.56 6.45
CA ARG A 206 -31.21 13.19 6.11
C ARG A 206 -32.28 13.29 5.01
N CYS A 207 -32.04 12.67 3.87
CA CYS A 207 -33.08 12.12 2.99
C CYS A 207 -33.15 10.62 3.24
#